data_AF-A0A837FBB7-F1
#
_entry.id   AF-A0A837FBB7-F1
#
_cell.length_a   1.000
_cell.length_b   1.000
_cell.length_c   1.000
_cell.angle_alpha   90.00
_cell.angle_beta   90.00
_cell.angle_gamma   90.00
#
_symmetry.space_group_name_H-M   'P 1'
#
loop_
_entity.id
_entity.type
_entity.pdbx_description
1 polymer ?
#
loop_
_entity_poly.entity_id
_entity_poly.type
_entity_poly.pdbx_seq_one_letter_code
_entity_poly.pdbx_strand_id
1 'polypeptide(L)'
;MQIRDYMTKLFEAFGDVEEVTREMLLEQAELIHTISDKCQSTGLFLDSQVRFNQFVQEIEADDNVEDRLLHAWCWVMDRIVKAPTSFHMDGAVILTMPLVARYLPPVEREPETIVVNLDEDYKAPVGNQTLCELIMERRHWPQGATCATQEADGEILYWDAPVQVVEEGRKAAGKHGMMAEIGLKHQVDFWFSDMAETRLATDWNTAVITPHCLLLSYLDVLQKNKVPFDEGVRLAAEWVTQLGGESRKDTEEEPEADATVLSLGRATAHCFKPYPDTQNFYYEA
;
A
#
# COMPACT_ATOMS: atom_id res chain seq x y z
N MET A 1 -13.75 6.08 7.46
CA MET A 1 -14.64 6.20 8.64
C MET A 1 -15.51 4.96 8.71
N GLN A 2 -15.52 4.24 9.83
CA GLN A 2 -16.22 2.96 9.99
C GLN A 2 -17.72 3.20 10.23
N ILE A 3 -18.60 2.22 9.95
CA ILE A 3 -20.06 2.32 10.16
C ILE A 3 -20.40 2.74 11.60
N ARG A 4 -19.61 2.26 12.56
CA ARG A 4 -19.75 2.61 13.98
C ARG A 4 -19.60 4.12 14.23
N ASP A 5 -18.65 4.78 13.57
CA ASP A 5 -18.44 6.23 13.73
C ASP A 5 -19.67 7.01 13.25
N TYR A 6 -20.33 6.56 12.17
CA TYR A 6 -21.56 7.19 11.69
C TYR A 6 -22.75 6.94 12.63
N MET A 7 -22.86 5.74 13.21
CA MET A 7 -23.89 5.47 14.21
C MET A 7 -23.70 6.31 15.47
N THR A 8 -22.45 6.50 15.94
CA THR A 8 -22.15 7.41 17.05
C THR A 8 -22.59 8.83 16.72
N LYS A 9 -22.26 9.33 15.53
CA LYS A 9 -22.74 10.66 15.08
C LYS A 9 -24.26 10.76 15.03
N LEU A 10 -24.95 9.70 14.61
CA LEU A 10 -26.41 9.68 14.58
C LEU A 10 -27.01 9.76 15.99
N PHE A 11 -26.47 8.99 16.95
CA PHE A 11 -26.90 9.07 18.35
C PHE A 11 -26.58 10.43 18.99
N GLU A 12 -25.41 11.00 18.70
CA GLU A 12 -25.06 12.36 19.13
C GLU A 12 -26.03 13.41 18.57
N ALA A 13 -26.47 13.25 17.31
CA ALA A 13 -27.41 14.16 16.67
C ALA A 13 -28.82 14.09 17.29
N PHE A 14 -29.23 12.94 17.82
CA PHE A 14 -30.48 12.84 18.60
C PHE A 14 -30.38 13.48 19.99
N GLY A 15 -29.17 13.60 20.54
CA GLY A 15 -28.97 14.12 21.89
C GLY A 15 -29.43 13.16 22.98
N ASP A 16 -29.55 13.68 24.20
CA ASP A 16 -29.98 12.90 25.37
C ASP A 16 -31.51 12.91 25.48
N VAL A 17 -32.16 12.09 24.65
CA VAL A 17 -33.62 11.91 24.63
C VAL A 17 -34.01 10.52 25.15
N GLU A 18 -35.14 10.43 25.84
CA GLU A 18 -35.67 9.15 26.33
C GLU A 18 -36.16 8.25 25.18
N GLU A 19 -36.78 8.85 24.16
CA GLU A 19 -37.28 8.14 22.98
C GLU A 19 -37.05 8.98 21.71
N VAL A 20 -36.59 8.33 20.64
CA VAL A 20 -36.42 8.96 19.32
C VAL A 20 -37.77 9.03 18.62
N THR A 21 -38.18 10.22 18.19
CA THR A 21 -39.45 10.40 17.47
C THR A 21 -39.28 10.27 15.95
N ARG A 22 -40.41 10.18 15.25
CA ARG A 22 -40.46 10.19 13.79
C ARG A 22 -39.80 11.45 13.20
N GLU A 23 -40.07 12.61 13.78
CA GLU A 23 -39.53 13.90 13.32
C GLU A 23 -38.01 13.92 13.41
N MET A 24 -37.44 13.40 14.50
CA MET A 24 -36.00 13.28 14.67
C MET A 24 -35.36 12.39 13.60
N LEU A 25 -36.02 11.28 13.23
CA LEU A 25 -35.56 10.42 12.14
C LEU A 25 -35.60 11.14 10.78
N LEU A 26 -36.62 11.96 10.54
CA LEU A 26 -36.71 12.77 9.32
C LEU A 26 -35.63 13.85 9.27
N GLU A 27 -35.34 14.51 10.40
CA GLU A 27 -34.27 15.51 10.51
C GLU A 27 -32.89 14.90 10.21
N GLN A 28 -32.69 13.63 10.54
CA GLN A 28 -31.44 12.89 10.27
C GLN A 28 -31.49 12.03 9.01
N ALA A 29 -32.45 12.27 8.10
CA ALA A 29 -32.68 11.40 6.94
C ALA A 29 -31.42 11.24 6.06
N GLU A 30 -30.68 12.32 5.85
CA GLU A 30 -29.44 12.29 5.06
C GLU A 30 -28.38 11.39 5.69
N LEU A 31 -28.16 11.49 7.00
CA LEU A 31 -27.19 10.67 7.71
C LEU A 31 -27.62 9.19 7.74
N ILE A 32 -28.91 8.92 7.94
CA ILE A 32 -29.49 7.56 7.94
C ILE A 32 -29.31 6.89 6.58
N HIS A 33 -29.60 7.59 5.48
CA HIS A 33 -29.35 7.09 4.14
C HIS A 33 -27.86 6.82 3.91
N THR A 34 -26.95 7.64 4.47
CA THR A 34 -25.49 7.45 4.32
C THR A 34 -25.01 6.21 5.05
N ILE A 35 -25.55 5.96 6.24
CA ILE A 35 -25.29 4.73 6.99
C ILE A 35 -25.83 3.54 6.19
N SER A 36 -27.05 3.63 5.68
CA SER A 36 -27.69 2.58 4.87
C SER A 36 -26.84 2.20 3.66
N ASP A 37 -26.36 3.15 2.87
CA ASP A 37 -25.54 2.83 1.68
C ASP A 37 -24.24 2.11 2.05
N LYS A 38 -23.61 2.53 3.15
CA LYS A 38 -22.43 1.85 3.69
C LYS A 38 -22.76 0.44 4.17
N CYS A 39 -23.89 0.25 4.82
CA CYS A 39 -24.37 -1.08 5.20
C CYS A 39 -24.61 -1.96 3.97
N GLN A 40 -25.29 -1.43 2.95
CA GLN A 40 -25.64 -2.17 1.72
C GLN A 40 -24.43 -2.56 0.86
N SER A 41 -23.33 -1.82 0.96
CA SER A 41 -22.07 -2.17 0.28
C SER A 41 -21.24 -3.23 1.00
N THR A 42 -21.63 -3.66 2.21
CA THR A 42 -20.90 -4.72 2.95
C THR A 42 -21.24 -6.12 2.44
N GLY A 43 -20.26 -7.03 2.49
CA GLY A 43 -20.48 -8.44 2.16
C GLY A 43 -21.58 -9.10 3.00
N LEU A 44 -21.67 -8.75 4.29
CA LEU A 44 -22.68 -9.30 5.20
C LEU A 44 -24.12 -8.96 4.75
N PHE A 45 -24.36 -7.72 4.28
CA PHE A 45 -25.67 -7.33 3.76
C PHE A 45 -25.96 -7.99 2.42
N LEU A 46 -24.98 -8.01 1.51
CA LEU A 46 -25.11 -8.64 0.20
C LEU A 46 -25.50 -10.12 0.31
N ASP A 47 -24.87 -10.86 1.22
CA ASP A 47 -25.19 -12.27 1.50
C ASP A 47 -26.61 -12.47 2.09
N SER A 48 -27.15 -11.42 2.72
CA SER A 48 -28.45 -11.46 3.41
C SER A 48 -29.58 -10.79 2.64
N GLN A 49 -29.32 -10.28 1.42
CA GLN A 49 -30.26 -9.43 0.67
C GLN A 49 -31.62 -10.12 0.40
N VAL A 50 -31.61 -11.43 0.11
CA VAL A 50 -32.85 -12.20 -0.11
C VAL A 50 -33.72 -12.20 1.15
N ARG A 51 -33.12 -12.42 2.32
CA ARG A 51 -33.85 -12.42 3.61
C ARG A 51 -34.32 -11.02 3.98
N PHE A 52 -33.51 -10.00 3.70
CA PHE A 52 -33.91 -8.61 3.89
C PHE A 52 -35.17 -8.28 3.07
N ASN A 53 -35.19 -8.64 1.79
CA ASN A 53 -36.34 -8.39 0.92
C ASN A 53 -37.61 -9.15 1.37
N GLN A 54 -37.46 -10.39 1.86
CA GLN A 54 -38.58 -11.15 2.44
C GLN A 54 -39.14 -10.42 3.67
N PHE A 55 -38.27 -9.96 4.57
CA PHE A 55 -38.69 -9.25 5.77
C PHE A 55 -39.39 -7.91 5.46
N VAL A 56 -38.90 -7.19 4.45
CA VAL A 56 -39.56 -5.99 3.95
C VAL A 56 -40.98 -6.30 3.48
N GLN A 57 -41.17 -7.39 2.71
CA GLN A 57 -42.49 -7.80 2.23
C GLN A 57 -43.44 -8.15 3.39
N GLU A 58 -42.92 -8.76 4.47
CA GLU A 58 -43.70 -9.06 5.68
C GLU A 58 -44.20 -7.78 6.36
N ILE A 59 -43.35 -6.75 6.51
CA ILE A 59 -43.74 -5.45 7.07
C ILE A 59 -44.72 -4.71 6.15
N GLU A 60 -44.51 -4.77 4.84
CA GLU A 60 -45.37 -4.11 3.86
C GLU A 60 -46.76 -4.75 3.79
N ALA A 61 -46.87 -6.06 4.07
CA ALA A 61 -48.12 -6.81 4.10
C ALA A 61 -48.90 -6.68 5.43
N ASP A 62 -48.30 -6.15 6.50
CA ASP A 62 -48.98 -5.94 7.79
C ASP A 62 -49.69 -4.57 7.82
N ASP A 63 -51.02 -4.60 7.65
CA ASP A 63 -51.88 -3.42 7.69
C ASP A 63 -51.97 -2.77 9.09
N ASN A 64 -51.50 -3.43 10.16
CA ASN A 64 -51.52 -2.88 11.52
C ASN A 64 -50.34 -1.95 11.81
N VAL A 65 -49.34 -1.88 10.92
CA VAL A 65 -48.17 -1.01 11.10
C VAL A 65 -48.51 0.41 10.63
N GLU A 66 -48.99 1.23 11.57
CA GLU A 66 -49.38 2.63 11.29
C GLU A 66 -48.20 3.51 10.86
N ASP A 67 -47.01 3.31 11.46
CA ASP A 67 -45.77 4.01 11.11
C ASP A 67 -44.62 3.03 10.88
N ARG A 68 -44.40 2.71 9.59
CA ARG A 68 -43.33 1.79 9.17
C ARG A 68 -41.92 2.33 9.46
N LEU A 69 -41.73 3.65 9.49
CA LEU A 69 -40.42 4.26 9.78
C LEU A 69 -40.07 4.07 11.25
N LEU A 70 -41.00 4.42 12.15
CA LEU A 70 -40.77 4.24 13.58
C LEU A 70 -40.68 2.74 13.93
N HIS A 71 -41.50 1.90 13.31
CA HIS A 71 -41.42 0.45 13.46
C HIS A 71 -40.05 -0.11 13.08
N ALA A 72 -39.52 0.30 11.92
CA ALA A 72 -38.17 -0.08 11.49
C ALA A 72 -37.10 0.38 12.49
N TRP A 73 -37.18 1.63 12.96
CA TRP A 73 -36.25 2.16 13.96
C TRP A 73 -36.26 1.39 15.27
N CYS A 74 -37.45 1.15 15.85
CA CYS A 74 -37.59 0.35 17.06
C CYS A 74 -37.00 -1.06 16.88
N TRP A 75 -37.16 -1.65 15.69
CA TRP A 75 -36.61 -2.95 15.40
C TRP A 75 -35.08 -2.95 15.34
N VAL A 76 -34.46 -1.95 14.70
CA VAL A 76 -33.00 -1.75 14.71
C VAL A 76 -32.49 -1.64 16.16
N MET A 77 -33.12 -0.79 16.96
CA MET A 77 -32.73 -0.59 18.36
C MET A 77 -32.87 -1.86 19.20
N ASP A 78 -33.96 -2.61 19.02
CA ASP A 78 -34.16 -3.87 19.73
C ASP A 78 -33.05 -4.90 19.39
N ARG A 79 -32.59 -4.94 18.13
CA ARG A 79 -31.46 -5.80 17.72
C ARG A 79 -30.13 -5.34 18.29
N ILE A 80 -29.88 -4.04 18.30
CA ILE A 80 -28.65 -3.44 18.85
C ILE A 80 -28.56 -3.72 20.36
N VAL A 81 -29.62 -3.40 21.11
CA VAL A 81 -29.66 -3.54 22.58
C VAL A 81 -29.53 -4.99 23.03
N LYS A 82 -30.08 -5.93 22.26
CA LYS A 82 -30.01 -7.37 22.56
C LYS A 82 -28.74 -8.06 22.02
N ALA A 83 -27.87 -7.34 21.31
CA ALA A 83 -26.66 -7.92 20.74
C ALA A 83 -25.66 -8.30 21.86
N PRO A 84 -25.17 -9.56 21.91
CA PRO A 84 -24.33 -10.03 23.02
C PRO A 84 -22.90 -9.48 22.99
N THR A 85 -22.45 -8.91 21.87
CA THR A 85 -21.09 -8.36 21.70
C THR A 85 -21.12 -7.18 20.73
N SER A 86 -20.05 -6.39 20.70
CA SER A 86 -19.84 -5.34 19.70
C SER A 86 -19.89 -5.84 18.25
N PHE A 87 -19.38 -7.05 17.96
CA PHE A 87 -19.45 -7.63 16.61
C PHE A 87 -20.89 -7.89 16.16
N HIS A 88 -21.70 -8.52 17.02
CA HIS A 88 -23.14 -8.73 16.78
C HIS A 88 -23.91 -7.41 16.67
N MET A 89 -23.50 -6.38 17.43
CA MET A 89 -24.10 -5.05 17.34
C MET A 89 -23.84 -4.40 15.98
N ASP A 90 -22.59 -4.45 15.50
CA ASP A 90 -22.26 -3.96 14.15
C ASP A 90 -23.03 -4.75 13.07
N GLY A 91 -23.13 -6.07 13.23
CA GLY A 91 -23.94 -6.92 12.35
C GLY A 91 -25.42 -6.56 12.36
N ALA A 92 -25.98 -6.21 13.54
CA ALA A 92 -27.33 -5.71 13.64
C ALA A 92 -27.48 -4.38 12.88
N VAL A 93 -26.61 -3.40 13.07
CA VAL A 93 -26.66 -2.15 12.30
C VAL A 93 -26.59 -2.42 10.80
N ILE A 94 -25.65 -3.25 10.35
CA ILE A 94 -25.44 -3.56 8.93
C ILE A 94 -26.69 -4.19 8.30
N LEU A 95 -27.30 -5.15 8.98
CA LEU A 95 -28.43 -5.90 8.42
C LEU A 95 -29.76 -5.15 8.49
N THR A 96 -29.87 -4.14 9.36
CA THR A 96 -31.17 -3.60 9.76
C THR A 96 -31.31 -2.10 9.48
N MET A 97 -30.22 -1.32 9.49
CA MET A 97 -30.30 0.12 9.19
C MET A 97 -30.84 0.45 7.79
N PRO A 98 -30.58 -0.36 6.74
CA PRO A 98 -31.23 -0.18 5.43
C PRO A 98 -32.76 -0.23 5.47
N LEU A 99 -33.36 -0.86 6.48
CA LEU A 99 -34.81 -0.88 6.66
C LEU A 99 -35.35 0.50 7.07
N VAL A 100 -34.62 1.22 7.93
CA VAL A 100 -35.00 2.57 8.36
C VAL A 100 -34.94 3.53 7.16
N ALA A 101 -33.86 3.47 6.39
CA ALA A 101 -33.69 4.26 5.18
C ALA A 101 -34.79 4.03 4.13
N ARG A 102 -35.28 2.78 4.00
CA ARG A 102 -36.36 2.45 3.07
C ARG A 102 -37.64 3.27 3.31
N TYR A 103 -37.95 3.60 4.56
CA TYR A 103 -39.19 4.29 4.93
C TYR A 103 -38.98 5.80 5.16
N LEU A 104 -37.79 6.32 4.91
CA LEU A 104 -37.52 7.74 4.86
C LEU A 104 -37.88 8.32 3.49
N PRO A 105 -38.21 9.63 3.42
CA PRO A 105 -38.31 10.31 2.14
C PRO A 105 -36.98 10.21 1.37
N PRO A 106 -37.02 10.17 0.03
CA PRO A 106 -35.81 10.24 -0.76
C PRO A 106 -35.10 11.56 -0.49
N VAL A 107 -33.78 11.51 -0.28
CA VAL A 107 -32.95 12.70 -0.17
C VAL A 107 -32.33 12.94 -1.53
N GLU A 108 -32.58 14.12 -2.12
CA GLU A 108 -31.85 14.57 -3.30
C GLU A 108 -30.39 14.74 -2.89
N ARG A 109 -29.55 13.81 -3.33
CA ARG A 109 -28.11 13.86 -3.12
C ARG A 109 -27.48 14.25 -4.42
N GLU A 110 -26.65 15.29 -4.41
CA GLU A 110 -25.67 15.39 -5.47
C GLU A 110 -24.82 14.12 -5.37
N PRO A 111 -24.68 13.34 -6.46
CA PRO A 111 -23.81 12.18 -6.43
C PRO A 111 -22.44 12.67 -5.97
N GLU A 112 -21.86 12.03 -4.95
CA GLU A 112 -20.44 12.17 -4.64
C GLU A 112 -19.68 11.77 -5.89
N THR A 113 -19.44 12.76 -6.74
CA THR A 113 -18.74 12.57 -7.99
C THR A 113 -17.29 12.57 -7.58
N ILE A 114 -16.70 11.39 -7.45
CA ILE A 114 -15.25 11.27 -7.38
C ILE A 114 -14.75 11.76 -8.74
N VAL A 115 -14.38 13.03 -8.80
CA VAL A 115 -13.74 13.61 -9.97
C VAL A 115 -12.31 13.08 -9.98
N VAL A 116 -12.10 11.94 -10.63
CA VAL A 116 -10.77 11.48 -10.99
C VAL A 116 -10.34 12.32 -12.20
N ASN A 117 -9.52 13.33 -11.94
CA ASN A 117 -8.95 14.14 -13.01
C ASN A 117 -7.85 13.34 -13.72
N LEU A 118 -8.25 12.58 -14.75
CA LEU A 118 -7.31 11.80 -15.58
C LEU A 118 -6.39 12.68 -16.43
N ASP A 119 -6.69 13.98 -16.53
CA ASP A 119 -5.87 14.96 -17.25
C ASP A 119 -4.81 15.62 -16.34
N GLU A 120 -4.87 15.37 -15.03
CA GLU A 120 -3.86 15.86 -14.10
C GLU A 120 -2.65 14.92 -14.11
N ASP A 121 -1.53 15.41 -14.64
CA ASP A 121 -0.24 14.74 -14.56
C ASP A 121 0.24 14.74 -13.09
N TYR A 122 -0.34 13.86 -12.27
CA TYR A 122 0.09 13.68 -10.89
C TYR A 122 1.55 13.26 -10.84
N LYS A 123 2.32 13.97 -10.02
CA LYS A 123 3.73 13.69 -9.79
C LYS A 123 4.01 13.81 -8.30
N ALA A 124 4.54 12.74 -7.71
CA ALA A 124 4.96 12.75 -6.32
C ALA A 124 6.06 13.81 -6.08
N PRO A 125 6.14 14.39 -4.88
CA PRO A 125 7.18 15.36 -4.55
C PRO A 125 8.57 14.73 -4.65
N VAL A 126 9.54 15.49 -5.15
CA VAL A 126 10.95 15.05 -5.20
C VAL A 126 11.56 15.14 -3.80
N GLY A 127 12.09 14.02 -3.32
CA GLY A 127 12.80 13.90 -2.06
C GLY A 127 14.28 14.32 -2.15
N ASN A 128 15.08 13.82 -1.22
CA ASN A 128 16.51 14.16 -1.08
C ASN A 128 17.47 12.99 -1.35
N GLN A 129 16.95 11.79 -1.63
CA GLN A 129 17.73 10.58 -1.88
C GLN A 129 17.75 10.26 -3.38
N THR A 130 18.82 9.64 -3.84
CA THR A 130 18.91 9.01 -5.16
C THR A 130 18.13 7.70 -5.19
N LEU A 131 17.80 7.20 -6.38
CA LEU A 131 17.06 5.95 -6.51
C LEU A 131 17.86 4.76 -5.97
N CYS A 132 19.19 4.80 -6.14
CA CYS A 132 20.07 3.78 -5.58
C CYS A 132 19.99 3.76 -4.04
N GLU A 133 19.96 4.92 -3.38
CA GLU A 133 19.84 5.01 -1.92
C GLU A 133 18.51 4.44 -1.42
N LEU A 134 17.39 4.75 -2.08
CA LEU A 134 16.09 4.19 -1.73
C LEU A 134 16.07 2.66 -1.85
N ILE A 135 16.66 2.11 -2.91
CA ILE A 135 16.73 0.66 -3.12
C ILE A 135 17.65 0.00 -2.10
N MET A 136 18.77 0.64 -1.72
CA MET A 136 19.67 0.12 -0.68
C MET A 136 18.94 -0.03 0.68
N GLU A 137 18.03 0.89 1.00
CA GLU A 137 17.22 0.83 2.23
C GLU A 137 16.23 -0.34 2.25
N ARG A 138 15.71 -0.75 1.08
CA ARG A 138 14.79 -1.88 0.96
C ARG A 138 15.40 -3.19 1.46
N ARG A 139 16.72 -3.35 1.33
CA ARG A 139 17.49 -4.58 1.63
C ARG A 139 16.87 -5.84 0.99
N HIS A 140 16.24 -5.68 -0.17
CA HIS A 140 15.67 -6.76 -0.94
C HIS A 140 15.84 -6.48 -2.43
N TRP A 141 16.40 -7.45 -3.15
CA TRP A 141 16.45 -7.46 -4.60
C TRP A 141 15.60 -8.63 -5.12
N PRO A 142 14.53 -8.37 -5.90
CA PRO A 142 13.66 -9.43 -6.41
C PRO A 142 14.42 -10.41 -7.30
N GLN A 143 14.12 -11.71 -7.13
CA GLN A 143 14.72 -12.76 -7.95
C GLN A 143 14.37 -12.57 -9.43
N GLY A 144 15.37 -12.59 -10.30
CA GLY A 144 15.21 -12.41 -11.75
C GLY A 144 15.22 -10.95 -12.23
N ALA A 145 15.19 -9.97 -11.32
CA ALA A 145 15.32 -8.58 -11.70
C ALA A 145 16.74 -8.27 -12.21
N THR A 146 16.83 -7.67 -13.39
CA THR A 146 18.07 -7.19 -14.02
C THR A 146 18.35 -5.74 -13.64
N CYS A 147 17.31 -4.94 -13.40
CA CYS A 147 17.40 -3.55 -13.00
C CYS A 147 16.09 -3.04 -12.39
N ALA A 148 16.15 -1.85 -11.78
CA ALA A 148 15.03 -1.14 -11.21
C ALA A 148 14.99 0.31 -11.68
N THR A 149 13.79 0.88 -11.74
CA THR A 149 13.52 2.27 -12.11
C THR A 149 12.38 2.84 -11.27
N GLN A 150 12.07 4.14 -11.37
CA GLN A 150 10.96 4.75 -10.64
C GLN A 150 9.95 5.46 -11.56
N GLU A 151 8.67 5.38 -11.22
CA GLU A 151 7.56 6.05 -11.89
C GLU A 151 7.22 7.39 -11.22
N ALA A 152 6.44 8.23 -11.93
CA ALA A 152 6.17 9.61 -11.53
C ALA A 152 5.37 9.73 -10.22
N ASP A 153 4.68 8.69 -9.81
CA ASP A 153 3.92 8.58 -8.56
C ASP A 153 4.77 8.12 -7.35
N GLY A 154 6.06 7.83 -7.57
CA GLY A 154 6.98 7.34 -6.55
C GLY A 154 7.15 5.82 -6.53
N GLU A 155 6.40 5.06 -7.35
CA GLU A 155 6.51 3.60 -7.41
C GLU A 155 7.87 3.18 -8.00
N ILE A 156 8.57 2.27 -7.33
CA ILE A 156 9.81 1.66 -7.82
C ILE A 156 9.44 0.34 -8.47
N LEU A 157 9.79 0.20 -9.75
CA LEU A 157 9.52 -0.98 -10.57
C LEU A 157 10.80 -1.76 -10.83
N TYR A 158 10.71 -3.08 -10.72
CA TYR A 158 11.80 -4.02 -11.01
C TYR A 158 11.49 -4.79 -12.28
N TRP A 159 12.50 -4.93 -13.14
CA TRP A 159 12.36 -5.47 -14.50
C TRP A 159 13.25 -6.70 -14.69
N ASP A 160 12.79 -7.69 -15.46
CA ASP A 160 13.64 -8.79 -15.99
C ASP A 160 14.17 -8.52 -17.41
N ALA A 161 13.77 -7.40 -18.01
CA ALA A 161 14.17 -7.02 -19.36
C ALA A 161 15.69 -6.71 -19.43
N PRO A 162 16.33 -6.83 -20.61
CA PRO A 162 17.73 -6.44 -20.76
C PRO A 162 17.96 -4.98 -20.36
N VAL A 163 19.01 -4.70 -19.55
CA VAL A 163 19.29 -3.35 -19.02
C VAL A 163 19.34 -2.29 -20.11
N GLN A 164 19.94 -2.59 -21.26
CA GLN A 164 20.01 -1.67 -22.40
C GLN A 164 18.63 -1.27 -22.93
N VAL A 165 17.67 -2.21 -22.97
CA VAL A 165 16.28 -1.93 -23.35
C VAL A 165 15.61 -1.04 -22.32
N VAL A 166 15.88 -1.27 -21.03
CA VAL A 166 15.34 -0.44 -19.93
C VAL A 166 15.94 0.97 -19.96
N GLU A 167 17.22 1.12 -20.25
CA GLU A 167 17.88 2.42 -20.41
C GLU A 167 17.34 3.21 -21.61
N GLU A 168 17.11 2.55 -22.74
CA GLU A 168 16.48 3.16 -23.92
C GLU A 168 15.04 3.57 -23.62
N GLY A 169 14.26 2.67 -23.00
CA GLY A 169 12.91 2.95 -22.55
C GLY A 169 12.85 4.12 -21.57
N ARG A 170 13.79 4.21 -20.61
CA ARG A 170 13.85 5.33 -19.65
C ARG A 170 14.07 6.68 -20.31
N LYS A 171 14.81 6.73 -21.42
CA LYS A 171 14.97 7.95 -22.22
C LYS A 171 13.70 8.33 -22.99
N ALA A 172 12.84 7.35 -23.30
CA ALA A 172 11.62 7.52 -24.10
C ALA A 172 10.33 7.69 -23.28
N ALA A 173 10.25 7.09 -22.09
CA ALA A 173 9.04 6.92 -21.28
C ALA A 173 8.24 8.19 -21.04
N GLY A 174 8.92 9.34 -20.95
CA GLY A 174 8.29 10.65 -20.81
C GLY A 174 7.23 10.65 -19.71
N LYS A 175 5.99 11.01 -20.05
CA LYS A 175 4.83 10.99 -19.14
C LYS A 175 4.07 9.66 -19.09
N HIS A 176 4.36 8.74 -20.00
CA HIS A 176 3.64 7.47 -20.14
C HIS A 176 4.23 6.36 -19.26
N GLY A 177 5.39 6.61 -18.66
CA GLY A 177 6.04 5.69 -17.73
C GLY A 177 6.70 4.49 -18.41
N MET A 178 7.43 3.69 -17.65
CA MET A 178 8.17 2.56 -18.23
C MET A 178 7.29 1.41 -18.66
N MET A 179 6.07 1.33 -18.11
CA MET A 179 5.15 0.26 -18.48
C MET A 179 4.81 0.28 -19.97
N ALA A 180 4.73 1.48 -20.57
CA ALA A 180 4.48 1.66 -22.00
C ALA A 180 5.68 1.25 -22.86
N GLU A 181 6.90 1.48 -22.38
CA GLU A 181 8.14 1.24 -23.14
C GLU A 181 8.66 -0.19 -23.00
N ILE A 182 8.57 -0.77 -21.80
CA ILE A 182 9.12 -2.09 -21.47
C ILE A 182 8.04 -3.17 -21.54
N GLY A 183 6.81 -2.84 -21.14
CA GLY A 183 5.67 -3.74 -21.13
C GLY A 183 5.51 -4.53 -19.84
N LEU A 184 4.26 -4.66 -19.39
CA LEU A 184 3.86 -5.30 -18.13
C LEU A 184 4.43 -6.71 -17.93
N LYS A 185 4.63 -7.47 -19.01
CA LYS A 185 5.15 -8.84 -18.95
C LYS A 185 6.56 -8.96 -18.35
N HIS A 186 7.31 -7.85 -18.32
CA HIS A 186 8.68 -7.78 -17.83
C HIS A 186 8.79 -7.20 -16.41
N GLN A 187 7.68 -6.73 -15.83
CA GLN A 187 7.65 -6.29 -14.44
C GLN A 187 7.67 -7.53 -13.54
N VAL A 188 8.71 -7.64 -12.71
CA VAL A 188 8.84 -8.77 -11.77
C VAL A 188 8.37 -8.44 -10.37
N ASP A 189 8.46 -7.16 -9.99
CA ASP A 189 8.06 -6.69 -8.66
C ASP A 189 7.89 -5.17 -8.66
N PHE A 190 7.27 -4.65 -7.61
CA PHE A 190 7.15 -3.21 -7.36
C PHE A 190 7.16 -2.90 -5.86
N TRP A 191 7.49 -1.66 -5.53
CA TRP A 191 7.54 -1.19 -4.15
C TRP A 191 7.47 0.33 -4.04
N PHE A 192 6.86 0.83 -2.97
CA PHE A 192 6.94 2.23 -2.57
C PHE A 192 7.83 2.34 -1.33
N SER A 193 8.78 3.28 -1.33
CA SER A 193 9.63 3.53 -0.17
C SER A 193 8.82 3.89 1.08
N ASP A 194 7.75 4.66 0.89
CA ASP A 194 6.75 4.98 1.89
C ASP A 194 5.37 5.06 1.21
N MET A 195 4.44 4.22 1.68
CA MET A 195 3.06 4.15 1.16
C MET A 195 2.19 5.33 1.64
N ALA A 196 2.56 5.97 2.75
CA ALA A 196 1.83 7.11 3.31
C ALA A 196 2.33 8.44 2.73
N GLU A 197 3.63 8.53 2.45
CA GLU A 197 4.26 9.71 1.84
C GLU A 197 5.14 9.32 0.64
N THR A 198 4.51 9.11 -0.53
CA THR A 198 5.27 8.77 -1.74
C THR A 198 6.20 9.91 -2.14
N ARG A 199 7.43 9.55 -2.54
CA ARG A 199 8.47 10.52 -2.93
C ARG A 199 9.25 10.01 -4.14
N LEU A 200 9.62 10.94 -5.01
CA LEU A 200 10.55 10.68 -6.10
C LEU A 200 11.99 10.80 -5.62
N ALA A 201 12.85 9.91 -6.12
CA ALA A 201 14.29 10.09 -6.04
C ALA A 201 14.73 11.34 -6.78
N THR A 202 15.91 11.88 -6.45
CA THR A 202 16.46 13.06 -7.11
C THR A 202 16.80 12.83 -8.58
N ASP A 203 17.09 11.59 -8.96
CA ASP A 203 17.48 11.12 -10.29
C ASP A 203 16.44 10.20 -10.96
N TRP A 204 15.22 10.12 -10.40
CA TRP A 204 14.14 9.18 -10.77
C TRP A 204 13.87 9.08 -12.29
N ASN A 205 13.96 10.20 -13.01
CA ASN A 205 13.62 10.29 -14.43
C ASN A 205 14.73 9.78 -15.35
N THR A 206 15.91 9.52 -14.83
CA THR A 206 17.08 9.06 -15.60
C THR A 206 17.67 7.76 -15.07
N ALA A 207 17.43 7.44 -13.79
CA ALA A 207 18.08 6.33 -13.12
C ALA A 207 17.56 4.97 -13.62
N VAL A 208 18.51 4.09 -13.92
CA VAL A 208 18.32 2.65 -14.07
C VAL A 208 19.32 1.97 -13.17
N ILE A 209 18.84 1.43 -12.05
CA ILE A 209 19.71 0.85 -11.04
C ILE A 209 19.87 -0.63 -11.32
N THR A 210 21.11 -1.09 -11.47
CA THR A 210 21.44 -2.50 -11.65
C THR A 210 22.00 -3.10 -10.36
N PRO A 211 22.04 -4.44 -10.21
CA PRO A 211 22.76 -5.10 -9.14
C PRO A 211 24.21 -4.63 -8.97
N HIS A 212 24.88 -4.33 -10.09
CA HIS A 212 26.25 -3.81 -10.08
C HIS A 212 26.32 -2.42 -9.45
N CYS A 213 25.47 -1.49 -9.90
CA CYS A 213 25.40 -0.15 -9.31
C CYS A 213 25.10 -0.21 -7.80
N LEU A 214 24.19 -1.10 -7.41
CA LEU A 214 23.77 -1.27 -6.02
C LEU A 214 24.94 -1.79 -5.15
N LEU A 215 25.64 -2.84 -5.62
CA LEU A 215 26.80 -3.40 -4.93
C LEU A 215 27.89 -2.34 -4.75
N LEU A 216 28.34 -1.69 -5.82
CA LEU A 216 29.40 -0.67 -5.74
C LEU A 216 29.03 0.48 -4.81
N SER A 217 27.81 0.98 -4.91
CA SER A 217 27.35 2.10 -4.06
C SER A 217 27.41 1.75 -2.58
N TYR A 218 27.04 0.52 -2.21
CA TYR A 218 27.11 0.07 -0.82
C TYR A 218 28.57 -0.06 -0.34
N LEU A 219 29.44 -0.63 -1.15
CA LEU A 219 30.87 -0.78 -0.81
C LEU A 219 31.58 0.58 -0.71
N ASP A 220 31.24 1.52 -1.59
CA ASP A 220 31.72 2.91 -1.54
C ASP A 220 31.31 3.60 -0.25
N VAL A 221 30.09 3.36 0.25
CA VAL A 221 29.64 3.88 1.54
C VAL A 221 30.50 3.34 2.69
N LEU A 222 30.81 2.04 2.70
CA LEU A 222 31.68 1.44 3.72
C LEU A 222 33.10 2.03 3.66
N GLN A 223 33.66 2.17 2.45
CA GLN A 223 35.00 2.71 2.25
C GLN A 223 35.07 4.19 2.64
N LYS A 224 34.10 5.01 2.22
CA LYS A 224 33.99 6.43 2.55
C LYS A 224 33.86 6.67 4.05
N ASN A 225 33.12 5.81 4.74
CA ASN A 225 32.94 5.86 6.18
C ASN A 225 34.14 5.28 6.96
N LYS A 226 35.19 4.81 6.27
CA LYS A 226 36.40 4.22 6.88
C LYS A 226 36.05 3.11 7.88
N VAL A 227 35.09 2.26 7.52
CA VAL A 227 34.72 1.11 8.34
C VAL A 227 35.95 0.21 8.51
N PRO A 228 36.24 -0.35 9.69
CA PRO A 228 37.36 -1.29 9.88
C PRO A 228 37.26 -2.47 8.91
N PHE A 229 38.38 -2.94 8.37
CA PHE A 229 38.37 -3.90 7.25
C PHE A 229 37.52 -5.14 7.53
N ASP A 230 37.81 -5.86 8.62
CA ASP A 230 37.14 -7.14 8.92
C ASP A 230 35.63 -6.94 9.17
N GLU A 231 35.25 -5.79 9.73
CA GLU A 231 33.85 -5.40 9.93
C GLU A 231 33.17 -5.02 8.60
N GLY A 232 33.88 -4.30 7.72
CA GLY A 232 33.37 -3.94 6.40
C GLY A 232 33.10 -5.18 5.53
N VAL A 233 34.00 -6.16 5.54
CA VAL A 233 33.80 -7.45 4.85
C VAL A 233 32.57 -8.17 5.40
N ARG A 234 32.42 -8.22 6.73
CA ARG A 234 31.26 -8.85 7.38
C ARG A 234 29.94 -8.18 6.97
N LEU A 235 29.88 -6.85 7.07
CA LEU A 235 28.69 -6.07 6.69
C LEU A 235 28.34 -6.24 5.21
N ALA A 236 29.35 -6.20 4.32
CA ALA A 236 29.17 -6.40 2.89
C ALA A 236 28.65 -7.80 2.55
N ALA A 237 29.21 -8.85 3.17
CA ALA A 237 28.75 -10.22 2.97
C ALA A 237 27.30 -10.44 3.47
N GLU A 238 26.96 -9.90 4.64
CA GLU A 238 25.60 -9.96 5.18
C GLU A 238 24.60 -9.25 4.28
N TRP A 239 24.94 -8.05 3.80
CA TRP A 239 24.08 -7.25 2.95
C TRP A 239 23.87 -7.91 1.59
N VAL A 240 24.92 -8.43 0.95
CA VAL A 240 24.81 -9.18 -0.32
C VAL A 240 23.93 -10.43 -0.15
N THR A 241 24.09 -11.16 0.96
CA THR A 241 23.26 -12.34 1.26
C THR A 241 21.78 -11.97 1.44
N GLN A 242 21.48 -10.85 2.10
CA GLN A 242 20.11 -10.34 2.26
C GLN A 242 19.45 -10.01 0.91
N LEU A 243 20.24 -9.59 -0.07
CA LEU A 243 19.79 -9.33 -1.44
C LEU A 243 19.73 -10.60 -2.32
N GLY A 244 20.00 -11.78 -1.77
CA GLY A 244 20.00 -13.04 -2.51
C GLY A 244 21.27 -13.26 -3.36
N GLY A 245 22.34 -12.51 -3.08
CA GLY A 245 23.67 -12.74 -3.65
C GLY A 245 24.50 -13.73 -2.84
N GLU A 246 25.76 -13.87 -3.21
CA GLU A 246 26.70 -14.82 -2.61
C GLU A 246 27.98 -14.14 -2.12
N SER A 247 28.54 -14.70 -1.05
CA SER A 247 29.85 -14.35 -0.50
C SER A 247 30.68 -15.62 -0.40
N ARG A 248 31.91 -15.59 -0.93
CA ARG A 248 32.83 -16.74 -0.87
C ARG A 248 34.26 -16.26 -0.63
N LYS A 249 35.08 -17.13 -0.05
CA LYS A 249 36.53 -16.91 -0.02
C LYS A 249 37.11 -17.22 -1.39
N ASP A 250 38.01 -16.36 -1.86
CA ASP A 250 38.81 -16.69 -3.04
C ASP A 250 39.80 -17.79 -2.66
N THR A 251 39.85 -18.85 -3.46
CA THR A 251 40.76 -19.98 -3.26
C THR A 251 41.58 -20.27 -4.52
N GLU A 252 41.42 -19.45 -5.57
CA GLU A 252 42.05 -19.66 -6.88
C GLU A 252 43.31 -18.80 -7.09
N GLU A 253 43.49 -17.71 -6.34
CA GLU A 253 44.72 -16.91 -6.37
C GLU A 253 45.76 -17.36 -5.31
N GLU A 254 47.05 -17.13 -5.61
CA GLU A 254 48.20 -17.53 -4.79
C GLU A 254 48.05 -17.18 -3.29
N PRO A 255 48.73 -17.88 -2.35
CA PRO A 255 48.39 -17.96 -0.92
C PRO A 255 48.54 -16.67 -0.09
N GLU A 256 48.72 -15.51 -0.71
CA GLU A 256 49.13 -14.27 -0.02
C GLU A 256 47.99 -13.24 0.17
N ALA A 257 46.82 -13.41 -0.44
CA ALA A 257 45.67 -12.53 -0.20
C ALA A 257 44.40 -13.32 0.15
N ASP A 258 44.05 -13.37 1.44
CA ASP A 258 42.74 -13.82 1.95
C ASP A 258 41.65 -12.86 1.42
N ALA A 259 41.24 -13.03 0.16
CA ALA A 259 40.22 -12.20 -0.48
C ALA A 259 38.82 -12.79 -0.27
N THR A 260 37.85 -11.91 -0.03
CA THR A 260 36.43 -12.26 -0.03
C THR A 260 35.80 -11.75 -1.30
N VAL A 261 35.23 -12.64 -2.11
CA VAL A 261 34.52 -12.31 -3.33
C VAL A 261 33.03 -12.20 -3.02
N LEU A 262 32.47 -11.03 -3.32
CA LEU A 262 31.06 -10.72 -3.21
C LEU A 262 30.43 -10.77 -4.60
N SER A 263 29.25 -11.37 -4.73
CA SER A 263 28.54 -11.50 -6.00
C SER A 263 27.06 -11.13 -5.84
N LEU A 264 26.57 -10.23 -6.68
CA LEU A 264 25.15 -9.86 -6.74
C LEU A 264 24.68 -9.86 -8.20
N GLY A 265 23.91 -10.87 -8.60
CA GLY A 265 23.58 -11.12 -9.99
C GLY A 265 24.84 -11.43 -10.81
N ARG A 266 25.18 -10.57 -11.78
CA ARG A 266 26.44 -10.68 -12.56
C ARG A 266 27.55 -9.77 -12.04
N ALA A 267 27.28 -8.97 -11.02
CA ALA A 267 28.27 -8.07 -10.43
C ALA A 267 29.16 -8.84 -9.46
N THR A 268 30.46 -8.57 -9.49
CA THR A 268 31.44 -9.13 -8.57
C THR A 268 32.29 -8.03 -7.96
N ALA A 269 32.73 -8.21 -6.71
CA ALA A 269 33.69 -7.33 -6.06
C ALA A 269 34.62 -8.17 -5.16
N HIS A 270 35.90 -7.82 -5.13
CA HIS A 270 36.96 -8.46 -4.38
C HIS A 270 37.34 -7.59 -3.19
N CYS A 271 37.10 -8.07 -1.98
CA CYS A 271 37.50 -7.40 -0.74
C CYS A 271 38.79 -8.04 -0.21
N PHE A 272 39.88 -7.30 -0.20
CA PHE A 272 41.20 -7.77 0.25
C PHE A 272 42.00 -6.65 0.91
N LYS A 273 43.04 -7.01 1.68
CA LYS A 273 43.98 -6.03 2.26
C LYS A 273 45.11 -5.81 1.25
N PRO A 274 45.21 -4.65 0.56
CA PRO A 274 46.27 -4.39 -0.42
C PRO A 274 47.66 -4.31 0.23
N TYR A 275 47.71 -3.95 1.52
CA TYR A 275 48.91 -3.96 2.34
C TYR A 275 48.61 -4.55 3.74
N PRO A 276 49.59 -5.18 4.41
CA PRO A 276 49.40 -5.78 5.74
C PRO A 276 48.89 -4.80 6.82
N ASP A 277 49.15 -3.50 6.66
CA ASP A 277 48.76 -2.43 7.58
C ASP A 277 47.41 -1.77 7.21
N THR A 278 46.69 -2.30 6.22
CA THR A 278 45.37 -1.78 5.84
C THR A 278 44.38 -1.95 7.00
N GLN A 279 43.98 -0.83 7.60
CA GLN A 279 43.04 -0.80 8.72
C GLN A 279 41.57 -0.69 8.29
N ASN A 280 41.32 0.03 7.19
CA ASN A 280 39.97 0.36 6.75
C ASN A 280 39.54 -0.55 5.58
N PHE A 281 38.23 -0.65 5.39
CA PHE A 281 37.61 -1.40 4.31
C PHE A 281 38.12 -0.94 2.95
N TYR A 282 38.40 -1.91 2.09
CA TYR A 282 38.92 -1.73 0.74
C TYR A 282 38.37 -2.85 -0.16
N TYR A 283 38.09 -2.50 -1.41
CA TYR A 283 37.64 -3.45 -2.42
C TYR A 283 38.09 -3.01 -3.82
N GLU A 284 38.11 -3.96 -4.74
CA GLU A 284 38.21 -3.74 -6.20
C GLU A 284 37.04 -4.47 -6.89
N ALA A 285 36.57 -3.98 -8.03
CA ALA A 285 35.41 -4.53 -8.75
C ALA A 285 35.60 -4.55 -10.26
#